data_AF-A0A0F9T6P7-F1
#
_entry.id   AF-A0A0F9T6P7-F1
#
_cell.length_a   1.000
_cell.length_b   1.000
_cell.length_c   1.000
_cell.angle_alpha   90.00
_cell.angle_beta   90.00
_cell.angle_gamma   90.00
#
_symmetry.space_group_name_H-M   'P 1'
#
loop_
_entity.id
_entity.type
_entity.pdbx_description
1 polymer ?
#
loop_
_entity_poly.entity_id
_entity_poly.type
_entity_poly.pdbx_seq_one_letter_code
_entity_poly.pdbx_strand_id
1 'polypeptide(L)'
;MSEEFKTIVDSSYDNGTPLWIYTSDYVYGMVPTAGEKWIEVSYTFEDPDDPFAMGEKGADIAYKLMMEEISKGLSFYVEDLKVPALKEFAEGSGKSGSELIKAVIEEFNSNTANYTANADFLVKSKDELGKLKEKV
;
A
#
# COMPACT_ATOMS: atom_id res chain seq x y z
N MET A 1 -5.48 -0.89 -19.39
CA MET A 1 -5.58 -0.22 -18.08
C MET A 1 -5.96 -1.21 -16.98
N SER A 2 -7.15 -1.82 -17.01
CA SER A 2 -7.51 -2.88 -16.04
C SER A 2 -6.61 -4.13 -16.13
N GLU A 3 -6.22 -4.57 -17.33
CA GLU A 3 -5.31 -5.72 -17.49
C GLU A 3 -3.88 -5.44 -17.01
N GLU A 4 -3.41 -4.20 -17.15
CA GLU A 4 -2.09 -3.78 -16.69
C GLU A 4 -2.04 -3.75 -15.15
N PHE A 5 -3.07 -3.17 -14.53
CA PHE A 5 -3.27 -3.23 -13.08
C PHE A 5 -3.30 -4.68 -12.57
N LYS A 6 -4.09 -5.56 -13.21
CA LYS A 6 -4.18 -6.99 -12.84
C LYS A 6 -2.83 -7.69 -12.95
N THR A 7 -2.05 -7.39 -13.99
CA THR A 7 -0.69 -7.93 -14.17
C THR A 7 0.23 -7.52 -13.02
N ILE A 8 0.19 -6.24 -12.61
CA ILE A 8 0.99 -5.75 -11.48
C ILE A 8 0.58 -6.46 -10.19
N VAL A 9 -0.73 -6.55 -9.92
CA VAL A 9 -1.26 -7.26 -8.76
C VAL A 9 -0.76 -8.71 -8.73
N ASP A 10 -0.81 -9.44 -9.85
CA ASP A 10 -0.39 -10.85 -9.89
C ASP A 10 1.11 -11.04 -9.60
N SER A 11 1.95 -10.09 -10.01
CA SER A 11 3.40 -10.09 -9.75
C SER A 11 3.83 -9.40 -8.44
N SER A 12 2.89 -8.80 -7.68
CA SER A 12 3.25 -7.82 -6.65
C SER A 12 4.03 -8.41 -5.46
N TYR A 13 4.01 -9.73 -5.31
CA TYR A 13 4.71 -10.46 -4.26
C TYR A 13 6.08 -11.02 -4.69
N ASP A 14 6.46 -10.88 -5.97
CA ASP A 14 7.63 -11.55 -6.52
C ASP A 14 8.96 -11.04 -5.92
N ASN A 15 9.00 -9.80 -5.44
CA ASN A 15 10.19 -9.16 -4.86
C ASN A 15 10.05 -8.80 -3.36
N GLY A 16 9.00 -9.32 -2.70
CA GLY A 16 8.72 -9.06 -1.29
C GLY A 16 7.25 -8.74 -1.03
N THR A 17 6.94 -8.33 0.19
CA THR A 17 5.56 -8.00 0.59
C THR A 17 5.19 -6.59 0.12
N PRO A 18 4.18 -6.43 -0.74
CA PRO A 18 3.63 -5.12 -1.10
C PRO A 18 2.70 -4.58 -0.01
N LEU A 19 2.42 -3.28 -0.07
CA LEU A 19 1.23 -2.71 0.54
C LEU A 19 0.13 -2.65 -0.51
N TRP A 20 -1.03 -3.17 -0.17
CA TRP A 20 -2.24 -3.01 -0.98
C TRP A 20 -3.36 -2.55 -0.08
N ILE A 21 -3.93 -1.41 -0.44
CA ILE A 21 -5.05 -0.75 0.22
C ILE A 21 -6.17 -0.63 -0.80
N TYR A 22 -7.40 -0.91 -0.40
CA TYR A 22 -8.57 -0.62 -1.21
C TYR A 22 -9.66 0.04 -0.36
N THR A 23 -10.33 1.01 -0.96
CA THR A 23 -11.43 1.76 -0.38
C THR A 23 -12.69 1.56 -1.23
N SER A 24 -13.72 2.37 -0.98
CA SER A 24 -14.93 2.37 -1.81
C SER A 24 -14.74 2.95 -3.21
N ASP A 25 -13.72 3.79 -3.39
CA ASP A 25 -13.53 4.66 -4.55
C ASP A 25 -12.15 4.53 -5.22
N TYR A 26 -11.17 3.88 -4.58
CA TYR A 26 -9.89 3.57 -5.24
C TYR A 26 -9.16 2.36 -4.65
N VAL A 27 -8.08 1.97 -5.33
CA VAL A 27 -7.05 1.05 -4.87
C VAL A 27 -5.70 1.76 -4.90
N TYR A 28 -4.91 1.57 -3.86
CA TYR A 28 -3.53 2.03 -3.78
C TYR A 28 -2.57 0.87 -3.51
N GLY A 29 -1.42 0.90 -4.18
CA GLY A 29 -0.36 -0.09 -4.06
C GLY A 29 1.01 0.54 -3.89
N MET A 30 1.82 -0.07 -3.03
CA MET A 30 3.26 0.15 -2.97
C MET A 30 3.96 -1.19 -3.12
N VAL A 31 4.51 -1.45 -4.30
CA VAL A 31 4.99 -2.76 -4.72
C VAL A 31 6.52 -2.78 -4.79
N PRO A 32 7.20 -3.74 -4.12
CA PRO A 32 8.65 -3.81 -4.16
C PRO A 32 9.16 -4.24 -5.55
N THR A 33 10.27 -3.66 -5.99
CA THR A 33 11.02 -4.16 -7.15
C THR A 33 12.30 -4.88 -6.70
N ALA A 34 13.03 -5.46 -7.65
CA ALA A 34 14.39 -5.95 -7.39
C ALA A 34 15.34 -4.77 -7.13
N GLY A 35 15.52 -4.36 -5.87
CA GLY A 35 16.46 -3.32 -5.45
C GLY A 35 15.86 -2.27 -4.51
N GLU A 36 16.33 -1.02 -4.65
CA GLU A 36 15.94 0.13 -3.81
C GLU A 36 14.75 0.94 -4.37
N LYS A 37 14.03 0.36 -5.33
CA LYS A 37 12.94 1.00 -6.04
C LYS A 37 11.62 0.31 -5.71
N TRP A 38 10.55 1.08 -5.84
CA TRP A 38 9.19 0.67 -5.55
C TRP A 38 8.26 1.22 -6.62
N ILE A 39 7.27 0.42 -7.00
CA ILE A 39 6.22 0.85 -7.93
C ILE A 39 5.06 1.33 -7.07
N GLU A 40 4.77 2.62 -7.16
CA GLU A 40 3.51 3.19 -6.71
C GLU A 40 2.44 2.88 -7.76
N VAL A 41 1.29 2.41 -7.30
CA VAL A 41 0.15 2.03 -8.12
C VAL A 41 -1.09 2.69 -7.54
N SER A 42 -1.92 3.28 -8.39
CA SER A 42 -3.23 3.79 -7.99
C SER A 42 -4.26 3.48 -9.07
N TYR A 43 -5.45 3.06 -8.65
CA TYR A 43 -6.59 2.84 -9.53
C TYR A 43 -7.83 3.49 -8.92
N THR A 44 -8.36 4.56 -9.52
CA THR A 44 -9.61 5.20 -9.08
C THR A 44 -10.82 4.64 -9.83
N PHE A 45 -11.95 4.55 -9.15
CA PHE A 45 -13.25 4.21 -9.72
C PHE A 45 -14.07 5.44 -10.12
N GLU A 46 -13.61 6.64 -9.75
CA GLU A 46 -14.35 7.89 -9.97
C GLU A 46 -14.09 8.52 -11.35
N ASP A 47 -12.91 8.33 -11.92
CA ASP A 47 -12.53 8.82 -13.24
C ASP A 47 -12.36 7.65 -14.23
N PRO A 48 -13.39 7.31 -15.03
CA PRO A 48 -13.32 6.18 -15.94
C PRO A 48 -12.46 6.43 -17.19
N ASP A 49 -12.10 7.68 -17.49
CA ASP A 49 -11.30 8.03 -18.66
C ASP A 49 -9.80 7.81 -18.41
N ASP A 50 -9.32 8.10 -17.20
CA ASP A 50 -7.94 7.83 -16.77
C ASP A 50 -7.86 7.24 -15.35
N PRO A 51 -8.38 6.00 -15.14
CA PRO A 51 -8.54 5.44 -13.81
C PRO A 51 -7.22 4.98 -13.21
N PHE A 52 -6.15 4.82 -14.00
CA PHE A 52 -4.96 4.07 -13.60
C PHE A 52 -3.69 4.89 -13.73
N ALA A 53 -2.97 5.07 -12.61
CA ALA A 53 -1.65 5.68 -12.60
C ALA A 53 -0.63 4.78 -11.90
N MET A 54 0.57 4.73 -12.45
CA MET A 54 1.70 4.01 -11.87
C MET A 54 3.01 4.78 -12.04
N GLY A 55 3.96 4.55 -11.14
CA GLY A 55 5.28 5.16 -11.24
C GLY A 55 6.32 4.49 -10.37
N GLU A 56 7.52 4.32 -10.91
CA GLU A 56 8.66 3.82 -10.14
C GLU A 56 9.31 4.96 -9.35
N LYS A 57 9.53 4.73 -8.06
CA LYS A 57 10.11 5.68 -7.10
C LYS A 57 11.28 5.05 -6.38
N GLY A 58 12.29 5.86 -6.03
CA GLY A 58 13.30 5.44 -5.06
C GLY A 58 12.69 5.35 -3.66
N ALA A 59 13.28 4.52 -2.78
CA ALA A 59 12.77 4.23 -1.45
C ALA A 59 12.37 5.48 -0.63
N ASP A 60 13.18 6.55 -0.62
CA ASP A 60 12.84 7.74 0.17
C ASP A 60 11.55 8.43 -0.27
N ILE A 61 11.26 8.43 -1.58
CA ILE A 61 10.04 9.01 -2.15
C ILE A 61 8.88 8.04 -1.94
N ALA A 62 9.10 6.75 -2.19
CA ALA A 62 8.11 5.70 -1.98
C ALA A 62 7.60 5.68 -0.53
N TYR A 63 8.51 5.78 0.45
CA TYR A 63 8.14 5.86 1.87
C TYR A 63 7.27 7.08 2.18
N LYS A 64 7.63 8.26 1.64
CA LYS A 64 6.84 9.49 1.85
C LYS A 64 5.44 9.36 1.26
N LEU A 65 5.32 8.83 0.05
CA LEU A 65 4.03 8.63 -0.62
C LEU A 65 3.17 7.60 0.12
N MET A 66 3.77 6.47 0.51
CA MET A 66 3.09 5.45 1.31
C MET A 66 2.56 6.03 2.63
N MET A 67 3.37 6.79 3.36
CA MET A 67 2.95 7.40 4.62
C MET A 67 1.97 8.55 4.42
N GLU A 68 2.04 9.29 3.32
CA GLU A 68 1.05 10.30 2.95
C GLU A 68 -0.30 9.64 2.69
N GLU A 69 -0.33 8.56 1.93
CA GLU A 69 -1.53 7.78 1.64
C GLU A 69 -2.16 7.24 2.91
N ILE A 70 -1.38 6.59 3.79
CA ILE A 70 -1.86 6.09 5.08
C ILE A 70 -2.35 7.25 5.97
N SER A 71 -1.70 8.42 5.92
CA SER A 71 -2.07 9.56 6.76
C SER A 71 -3.32 10.31 6.27
N LYS A 72 -3.47 10.45 4.95
CA LYS A 72 -4.45 11.37 4.33
C LYS A 72 -5.47 10.64 3.49
N GLY A 73 -5.06 9.71 2.63
CA GLY A 73 -5.99 8.93 1.81
C GLY A 73 -6.88 8.06 2.69
N LEU A 74 -6.26 7.22 3.51
CA LEU A 74 -7.00 6.28 4.36
C LEU A 74 -7.82 6.90 5.48
N SER A 75 -7.44 8.09 5.98
CA SER A 75 -8.13 8.69 7.13
C SER A 75 -9.57 9.12 6.84
N PHE A 76 -9.97 9.19 5.57
CA PHE A 76 -11.37 9.38 5.18
C PHE A 76 -12.24 8.11 5.29
N TYR A 77 -11.61 6.92 5.28
CA TYR A 77 -12.31 5.62 5.27
C TYR A 77 -12.12 4.82 6.56
N VAL A 78 -11.08 5.14 7.33
CA VAL A 78 -10.70 4.42 8.56
C VAL A 78 -10.58 5.43 9.70
N GLU A 79 -11.70 5.70 10.37
CA GLU A 79 -11.82 6.76 11.39
C GLU A 79 -10.87 6.59 12.58
N ASP A 80 -10.55 5.36 12.96
CA ASP A 80 -9.76 5.04 14.15
C ASP A 80 -8.29 4.72 13.84
N LEU A 81 -7.82 4.99 12.62
CA LEU A 81 -6.45 4.69 12.20
C LEU A 81 -5.43 5.51 12.99
N LYS A 82 -4.63 4.83 13.82
CA LYS A 82 -3.59 5.40 14.67
C LYS A 82 -2.29 5.64 13.89
N VAL A 83 -2.36 6.50 12.89
CA VAL A 83 -1.21 6.95 12.09
C VAL A 83 -0.01 7.41 12.95
N PRO A 84 -0.18 8.15 14.07
CA PRO A 84 0.95 8.54 14.92
C PRO A 84 1.74 7.35 15.45
N ALA A 85 1.08 6.28 15.88
CA ALA A 85 1.76 5.08 16.41
C ALA A 85 2.59 4.37 15.33
N LEU A 86 2.09 4.33 14.09
CA LEU A 86 2.83 3.74 12.98
C LEU A 86 4.08 4.57 12.61
N LYS A 87 3.98 5.91 12.73
CA LYS A 87 5.13 6.82 12.57
C LYS A 87 6.17 6.61 13.66
N GLU A 88 5.74 6.48 14.92
CA GLU A 88 6.63 6.19 16.05
C GLU A 88 7.37 4.86 15.86
N PHE A 89 6.69 3.83 15.35
CA PHE A 89 7.34 2.57 14.97
C PHE A 89 8.42 2.79 13.90
N ALA A 90 8.08 3.51 12.83
CA ALA A 90 9.01 3.76 11.73
C ALA A 90 10.27 4.50 12.21
N GLU A 91 10.09 5.55 13.02
CA GLU A 91 11.17 6.34 13.62
C GLU A 91 12.03 5.51 14.61
N GLY A 92 11.41 4.61 15.37
CA GLY A 92 12.07 3.73 16.33
C GLY A 92 12.75 2.50 15.71
N SER A 93 12.47 2.18 14.44
CA SER A 93 12.94 0.94 13.80
C SER A 93 14.46 0.89 13.55
N GLY A 94 15.12 2.05 13.47
CA GLY A 94 16.53 2.17 13.08
C GLY A 94 16.83 1.77 11.63
N LYS A 95 15.79 1.51 10.81
CA LYS A 95 15.91 1.10 9.41
C LYS A 95 15.85 2.31 8.48
N SER A 96 16.34 2.15 7.25
CA SER A 96 16.31 3.20 6.22
C SER A 96 16.08 2.59 4.84
N GLY A 97 15.82 3.44 3.83
CA GLY A 97 15.58 3.01 2.46
C GLY A 97 14.49 1.93 2.36
N SER A 98 14.70 0.93 1.51
CA SER A 98 13.71 -0.13 1.29
C SER A 98 13.49 -1.02 2.51
N GLU A 99 14.46 -1.14 3.42
CA GLU A 99 14.28 -1.90 4.66
C GLU A 99 13.27 -1.22 5.59
N LEU A 100 13.22 0.11 5.61
CA LEU A 100 12.22 0.85 6.38
C LEU A 100 10.81 0.60 5.84
N ILE A 101 10.63 0.70 4.52
CA ILE A 101 9.32 0.47 3.89
C ILE A 101 8.84 -0.96 4.19
N LYS A 102 9.70 -1.96 3.96
CA LYS A 102 9.39 -3.37 4.26
C LYS A 102 8.97 -3.56 5.71
N ALA A 103 9.71 -2.96 6.65
CA ALA A 103 9.40 -3.08 8.07
C ALA A 103 8.06 -2.45 8.43
N VAL A 104 7.73 -1.28 7.88
CA VAL A 104 6.46 -0.60 8.12
C VAL A 104 5.30 -1.39 7.53
N ILE A 105 5.45 -1.94 6.32
CA ILE A 105 4.43 -2.80 5.69
C ILE A 105 4.21 -4.07 6.51
N GLU A 106 5.30 -4.73 6.92
CA GLU A 106 5.23 -5.95 7.72
C GLU A 106 4.55 -5.70 9.08
N GLU A 107 4.93 -4.63 9.76
CA GLU A 107 4.32 -4.20 11.02
C GLU A 107 2.83 -3.88 10.82
N PHE A 108 2.49 -3.08 9.81
CA PHE A 108 1.11 -2.68 9.58
C PHE A 108 0.21 -3.86 9.21
N ASN A 109 0.69 -4.81 8.41
CA ASN A 109 -0.06 -6.01 8.01
C ASN A 109 -0.22 -7.00 9.17
N SER A 110 0.86 -7.25 9.93
CA SER A 110 0.88 -8.27 10.99
C SER A 110 0.18 -7.78 12.26
N ASN A 111 0.31 -6.48 12.55
CA ASN A 111 -0.16 -5.86 13.79
C ASN A 111 -1.27 -4.82 13.55
N THR A 112 -2.04 -4.93 12.47
CA THR A 112 -3.10 -3.95 12.13
C THR A 112 -4.04 -3.63 13.29
N ALA A 113 -4.37 -4.62 14.13
CA ALA A 113 -5.23 -4.45 15.30
C ALA A 113 -4.69 -3.44 16.33
N ASN A 114 -3.38 -3.16 16.33
CA ASN A 114 -2.80 -2.10 17.15
C ASN A 114 -3.17 -0.71 16.62
N TYR A 115 -3.33 -0.60 15.30
CA TYR A 115 -3.50 0.65 14.57
C TYR A 115 -4.97 0.97 14.27
N THR A 116 -5.85 -0.02 14.15
CA THR A 116 -7.28 0.18 13.87
C THR A 116 -8.06 -1.09 14.19
N ALA A 117 -9.32 -0.95 14.57
CA ALA A 117 -10.26 -2.04 14.75
C ALA A 117 -10.79 -2.61 13.42
N ASN A 118 -10.67 -1.85 12.31
CA ASN A 118 -11.12 -2.27 10.99
C ASN A 118 -9.89 -2.55 10.11
N ALA A 119 -9.70 -3.80 9.66
CA ALA A 119 -8.59 -4.17 8.80
C ALA A 119 -9.03 -4.49 7.35
N ASP A 120 -10.31 -4.30 7.02
CA ASP A 120 -10.89 -4.82 5.78
C ASP A 120 -10.29 -4.13 4.54
N PHE A 121 -9.83 -2.89 4.67
CA PHE A 121 -9.20 -2.12 3.60
C PHE A 121 -7.82 -2.66 3.17
N LEU A 122 -7.20 -3.56 3.96
CA LEU A 122 -5.89 -4.12 3.65
C LEU A 122 -6.00 -5.49 2.97
N VAL A 123 -5.11 -5.70 2.00
CA VAL A 123 -4.83 -7.04 1.46
C VAL A 123 -3.53 -7.52 2.10
N LYS A 124 -3.63 -8.53 2.97
CA LYS A 124 -2.52 -8.95 3.84
C LYS A 124 -1.73 -10.11 3.28
N SER A 125 -2.33 -10.89 2.38
CA SER A 125 -1.67 -12.05 1.77
C SER A 125 -1.93 -12.18 0.26
N LYS A 126 -1.10 -13.00 -0.39
CA LYS A 126 -1.18 -13.29 -1.83
C LYS A 126 -2.53 -13.90 -2.23
N ASP A 127 -3.13 -14.71 -1.36
CA ASP A 127 -4.43 -15.36 -1.60
C ASP A 127 -5.60 -14.36 -1.65
N GLU A 128 -5.42 -13.18 -1.06
CA GLU A 128 -6.43 -12.12 -1.01
C GLU A 128 -6.38 -11.19 -2.24
N LEU A 129 -5.37 -11.30 -3.11
CA LEU A 129 -5.22 -10.44 -4.29
C LEU A 129 -6.42 -10.49 -5.25
N GLY A 130 -7.19 -11.59 -5.22
CA GLY A 130 -8.46 -11.70 -5.95
C GLY A 130 -9.40 -10.52 -5.67
N LYS A 131 -9.44 -10.03 -4.43
CA LYS A 131 -10.30 -8.90 -4.00
C LYS A 131 -10.02 -7.64 -4.81
N LEU A 132 -8.75 -7.36 -5.13
CA LEU A 132 -8.38 -6.17 -5.90
C LEU A 132 -8.82 -6.32 -7.36
N LYS A 133 -8.65 -7.52 -7.92
CA LYS A 133 -8.99 -7.81 -9.32
C LYS A 133 -10.49 -7.88 -9.58
N GLU A 134 -11.30 -8.14 -8.55
CA GLU A 134 -12.77 -8.10 -8.62
C GLU A 134 -13.33 -6.67 -8.58
N LYS A 135 -12.54 -5.71 -8.09
CA LYS A 135 -12.93 -4.28 -8.02
C LYS A 135 -12.68 -3.53 -9.34
N VAL A 136 -11.84 -4.08 -10.22
CA VAL A 136 -11.33 -3.49 -11.47
C VAL A 136 -11.73 -4.33 -12.68
#